data_AF-A0A2J7QJC0-F1
#
_entry.id   AF-A0A2J7QJC0-F1
#
_cell.length_a   1.000
_cell.length_b   1.000
_cell.length_c   1.000
_cell.angle_alpha   90.00
_cell.angle_beta   90.00
_cell.angle_gamma   90.00
#
_symmetry.space_group_name_H-M   'P 1'
#
loop_
_entity.id
_entity.type
_entity.pdbx_description
1 polymer ?
#
loop_
_entity_poly.entity_id
_entity_poly.type
_entity_poly.pdbx_seq_one_letter_code
_entity_poly.pdbx_strand_id
1 'polypeptide(L)'
;MHLVGLWNHHWQNKRSWRYFAYFGYALFMVFILTVHSVSVVLELCFSWGDFTSFANTAWYASNFGASVIKQLFILTQTERVQSVTMKLRGGILSSGLRWSTEQEEISRNTNRQARRLSIMYYTVAVTSVLCVILLGLRTSYRQLSGAVNSANADADANKTMQFQESGCLCKGKSPGRPPRVSEEQVARISAAFERSLRKSTNRASRELAIPQPTVWCVLTVRLHLKPYRLQLVQALTNNDKRKRMEFCDSMLEMMEDELIFSGEATFHLSGTVNRHNVRIWGTEHPHETVEREKDSPKVNVFCAVSQDKELPLKAWYPVDTQQPGNYLLMFIFQLIVVTVGPMVNIGTDTFLMSLMIHACGEFRVLKKSLRSLKQRAVQLQDEDTSIRRTTSSHDMSLSNLVRREERSIAALGASCALPLGETRTENELLKSKASLDSRIQKALVECIRHHQQIILYVSDLEDMFSSMMFIQFLSISLRICLMIFLITLTGDKGLAQLTYFQLLFVSFLQGLPFCWYGSELTYQNESVARVVFETPWLEASLHFRRLLMIVVIRAQTTLHLTGGKIYIMSLETFQAVSIFCFRCRWRRQSQSMKGTMWTGCIWLRIETSDRLL
;
A
#
# COMPACT_ATOMS: atom_id res chain seq x y z
N MET A 1 -15.15 -3.50 2.84
CA MET A 1 -16.03 -4.69 2.70
C MET A 1 -17.23 -4.41 1.81
N HIS A 2 -18.31 -3.78 2.32
CA HIS A 2 -19.51 -3.52 1.51
C HIS A 2 -19.21 -2.66 0.25
N LEU A 3 -18.45 -1.57 0.41
CA LEU A 3 -18.04 -0.67 -0.68
C LEU A 3 -17.16 -1.32 -1.76
N VAL A 4 -16.68 -2.54 -1.53
CA VAL A 4 -15.72 -3.21 -2.40
C VAL A 4 -16.31 -4.49 -2.98
N GLY A 5 -17.63 -4.68 -2.81
CA GLY A 5 -18.35 -5.84 -3.35
C GLY A 5 -18.12 -7.15 -2.57
N LEU A 6 -17.56 -7.09 -1.36
CA LEU A 6 -17.21 -8.29 -0.58
C LEU A 6 -18.27 -8.69 0.45
N TRP A 7 -19.23 -7.82 0.79
CA TRP A 7 -20.18 -8.09 1.87
C TRP A 7 -21.59 -7.59 1.57
N ASN A 8 -22.51 -8.53 1.29
CA ASN A 8 -23.91 -8.21 1.05
C ASN A 8 -24.72 -8.23 2.35
N HIS A 9 -25.25 -7.07 2.78
CA HIS A 9 -26.09 -6.95 3.98
C HIS A 9 -27.49 -7.58 3.79
N HIS A 10 -27.96 -7.73 2.55
CA HIS A 10 -29.28 -8.28 2.24
C HIS A 10 -29.28 -9.81 2.04
N TRP A 11 -28.21 -10.49 2.46
CA TRP A 11 -28.04 -11.94 2.36
C TRP A 11 -29.25 -12.75 2.88
N GLN A 12 -29.86 -12.33 3.99
CA GLN A 12 -30.99 -13.05 4.58
C GLN A 12 -32.25 -13.03 3.72
N ASN A 13 -32.41 -12.04 2.84
CA ASN A 13 -33.56 -11.91 1.96
C ASN A 13 -33.13 -11.95 0.49
N LYS A 14 -32.79 -13.16 0.02
CA LYS A 14 -32.35 -13.44 -1.36
C LYS A 14 -33.39 -13.06 -2.43
N ARG A 15 -34.66 -12.83 -2.06
CA ARG A 15 -35.73 -12.37 -2.98
C ARG A 15 -35.80 -10.85 -3.15
N SER A 16 -35.08 -10.08 -2.34
CA SER A 16 -35.08 -8.62 -2.44
C SER A 16 -34.36 -8.14 -3.71
N TRP A 17 -34.92 -7.19 -4.45
CA TRP A 17 -34.24 -6.55 -5.57
C TRP A 17 -32.87 -5.95 -5.18
N ARG A 18 -32.74 -5.46 -3.94
CA ARG A 18 -31.46 -4.94 -3.41
C ARG A 18 -30.37 -6.01 -3.32
N TYR A 19 -30.74 -7.27 -3.07
CA TYR A 19 -29.79 -8.39 -3.08
C TYR A 19 -29.21 -8.60 -4.47
N PHE A 20 -30.07 -8.65 -5.50
CA PHE A 20 -29.65 -8.81 -6.90
C PHE A 20 -28.83 -7.62 -7.40
N ALA A 21 -29.24 -6.39 -7.09
CA ALA A 21 -28.49 -5.19 -7.45
C ALA A 21 -27.06 -5.21 -6.86
N TYR A 22 -26.92 -5.56 -5.58
CA TYR A 22 -25.61 -5.66 -4.94
C TYR A 22 -24.78 -6.84 -5.48
N PHE A 23 -25.41 -7.96 -5.79
CA PHE A 23 -24.74 -9.12 -6.40
C PHE A 23 -24.18 -8.76 -7.78
N GLY A 24 -24.95 -8.06 -8.62
CA GLY A 24 -24.48 -7.54 -9.90
C GLY A 24 -23.30 -6.57 -9.75
N TYR A 25 -23.35 -5.68 -8.75
CA TYR A 25 -22.24 -4.79 -8.41
C TYR A 25 -20.97 -5.55 -7.99
N ALA A 26 -21.11 -6.60 -7.17
CA ALA A 26 -19.98 -7.44 -6.75
C ALA A 26 -19.33 -8.14 -7.95
N LEU A 27 -20.13 -8.69 -8.87
CA LEU A 27 -19.64 -9.29 -10.12
C LEU A 27 -18.95 -8.27 -11.02
N PHE A 28 -19.47 -7.05 -11.12
CA PHE A 28 -18.85 -5.97 -11.87
C PHE A 28 -17.47 -5.60 -11.30
N MET A 29 -17.34 -5.55 -9.96
CA MET A 29 -16.05 -5.31 -9.30
C MET A 29 -15.03 -6.43 -9.58
N VAL A 30 -15.46 -7.70 -9.55
CA VAL A 30 -14.61 -8.83 -9.95
C VAL A 30 -14.19 -8.71 -11.41
N PHE A 31 -15.13 -8.36 -12.29
CA PHE A 31 -14.88 -8.22 -13.73
C PHE A 31 -13.79 -7.17 -14.01
N ILE A 32 -13.92 -5.96 -13.45
CA ILE A 32 -12.92 -4.89 -13.62
C ILE A 32 -11.52 -5.35 -13.23
N LEU A 33 -11.38 -5.98 -12.05
CA LEU A 33 -10.08 -6.42 -11.56
C LEU A 33 -9.53 -7.60 -12.35
N THR A 34 -10.40 -8.48 -12.84
CA THR A 34 -10.00 -9.62 -13.69
C THR A 34 -9.49 -9.12 -15.03
N VAL A 35 -10.20 -8.18 -15.68
CA VAL A 35 -9.76 -7.57 -16.94
C VAL A 35 -8.38 -6.95 -16.79
N HIS A 36 -8.16 -6.14 -15.75
CA HIS A 36 -6.84 -5.55 -15.52
C HIS A 36 -5.77 -6.61 -15.22
N SER A 37 -6.10 -7.63 -14.40
CA SER A 37 -5.16 -8.72 -14.10
C SER A 37 -4.72 -9.47 -15.36
N VAL A 38 -5.65 -9.73 -16.28
CA VAL A 38 -5.34 -10.35 -17.58
C VAL A 38 -4.46 -9.43 -18.43
N SER A 39 -4.76 -8.12 -18.51
CA SER A 39 -3.91 -7.15 -19.22
C SER A 39 -2.47 -7.11 -18.69
N VAL A 40 -2.27 -7.18 -17.38
CA VAL A 40 -0.93 -7.20 -16.77
C VAL A 40 -0.22 -8.54 -17.01
N VAL A 41 -0.94 -9.66 -17.01
CA VAL A 41 -0.37 -10.97 -17.36
C VAL A 41 0.05 -11.03 -18.83
N LEU A 42 -0.75 -10.45 -19.73
CA LEU A 42 -0.37 -10.34 -21.15
C LEU A 42 0.88 -9.48 -21.32
N GLU A 43 0.97 -8.34 -20.61
CA GLU A 43 2.18 -7.51 -20.61
C GLU A 43 3.41 -8.28 -20.14
N LEU A 44 3.24 -9.15 -19.13
CA LEU A 44 4.32 -9.99 -18.63
C LEU A 44 4.85 -10.96 -19.70
N CYS A 45 3.98 -11.45 -20.59
CA CYS A 45 4.38 -12.30 -21.71
C CYS A 45 5.18 -11.51 -22.77
N PHE A 46 4.87 -10.24 -22.98
CA PHE A 46 5.56 -9.38 -23.97
C PHE A 46 6.86 -8.77 -23.42
N SER A 47 6.92 -8.45 -22.12
CA SER A 47 8.05 -7.80 -21.45
C SER A 47 9.26 -8.74 -21.16
N TRP A 48 9.37 -9.91 -21.80
CA TRP A 48 10.40 -10.92 -21.45
C TRP A 48 11.84 -10.48 -21.71
N GLY A 49 12.05 -9.43 -22.53
CA GLY A 49 13.38 -8.90 -22.90
C GLY A 49 14.03 -7.97 -21.86
N ASP A 50 13.25 -7.22 -21.07
CA ASP A 50 13.78 -6.34 -20.02
C ASP A 50 13.45 -6.89 -18.63
N PHE A 51 14.47 -7.37 -17.93
CA PHE A 51 14.32 -7.93 -16.58
C PHE A 51 13.75 -6.93 -15.57
N THR A 52 13.98 -5.62 -15.74
CA THR A 52 13.46 -4.59 -14.83
C THR A 52 11.98 -4.40 -15.03
N SER A 53 11.54 -4.19 -16.29
CA SER A 53 10.12 -4.15 -16.64
C SER A 53 9.40 -5.45 -16.24
N PHE A 54 9.98 -6.61 -16.58
CA PHE A 54 9.42 -7.92 -16.23
C PHE A 54 9.20 -8.07 -14.73
N ALA A 55 10.21 -7.77 -13.89
CA ALA A 55 10.08 -7.94 -12.44
C ALA A 55 9.06 -6.97 -11.83
N ASN A 56 8.95 -5.75 -12.36
CA ASN A 56 7.97 -4.77 -11.92
C ASN A 56 6.54 -5.21 -12.30
N THR A 57 6.33 -5.59 -13.57
CA THR A 57 5.05 -6.12 -14.07
C THR A 57 4.65 -7.40 -13.33
N ALA A 58 5.59 -8.30 -13.07
CA ALA A 58 5.35 -9.53 -12.29
C ALA A 58 4.90 -9.23 -10.86
N TRP A 59 5.43 -8.18 -10.24
CA TRP A 59 5.01 -7.76 -8.90
C TRP A 59 3.56 -7.30 -8.90
N TYR A 60 3.18 -6.46 -9.87
CA TYR A 60 1.80 -6.00 -10.03
C TYR A 60 0.85 -7.16 -10.38
N ALA A 61 1.26 -8.06 -11.28
CA ALA A 61 0.51 -9.27 -11.64
C ALA A 61 0.22 -10.14 -10.41
N SER A 62 1.23 -10.39 -9.57
CA SER A 62 1.10 -11.16 -8.34
C SER A 62 0.17 -10.48 -7.31
N ASN A 63 0.20 -9.15 -7.22
CA ASN A 63 -0.64 -8.40 -6.29
C ASN A 63 -2.13 -8.37 -6.72
N PHE A 64 -2.41 -8.02 -7.97
CA PHE A 64 -3.77 -8.00 -8.51
C PHE A 64 -4.35 -9.41 -8.64
N GLY A 65 -3.56 -10.38 -9.10
CA GLY A 65 -3.96 -11.79 -9.16
C GLY A 65 -4.36 -12.35 -7.79
N ALA A 66 -3.57 -12.09 -6.74
CA ALA A 66 -3.93 -12.48 -5.37
C ALA A 66 -5.22 -11.79 -4.90
N SER A 67 -5.45 -10.54 -5.30
CA SER A 67 -6.64 -9.77 -4.91
C SER A 67 -7.92 -10.34 -5.56
N VAL A 68 -7.85 -10.71 -6.84
CA VAL A 68 -8.94 -11.40 -7.57
C VAL A 68 -9.22 -12.77 -6.95
N ILE A 69 -8.18 -13.57 -6.67
CA ILE A 69 -8.33 -14.89 -6.04
C ILE A 69 -9.06 -14.77 -4.69
N LYS A 70 -8.66 -13.83 -3.83
CA LYS A 70 -9.34 -13.60 -2.54
C LYS A 70 -10.79 -13.15 -2.71
N GLN A 71 -11.06 -12.28 -3.67
CA GLN A 71 -12.42 -11.82 -3.94
C GLN A 71 -13.33 -12.97 -4.36
N LEU A 72 -12.87 -13.81 -5.31
CA LEU A 72 -13.58 -15.01 -5.72
C LEU A 72 -13.76 -16.00 -4.56
N PHE A 73 -12.73 -16.15 -3.72
CA PHE A 73 -12.77 -17.01 -2.55
C PHE A 73 -13.85 -16.59 -1.53
N ILE A 74 -13.91 -15.31 -1.17
CA ILE A 74 -14.92 -14.78 -0.24
C ILE A 74 -16.32 -14.90 -0.85
N LEU A 75 -16.47 -14.63 -2.15
CA LEU A 75 -17.76 -14.73 -2.83
C LEU A 75 -18.27 -16.18 -2.91
N THR A 76 -17.40 -17.14 -3.19
CA THR A 76 -17.78 -18.57 -3.21
C THR A 76 -18.11 -19.11 -1.82
N GLN A 77 -17.46 -18.61 -0.77
CA GLN A 77 -17.70 -19.04 0.61
C GLN A 77 -18.62 -18.11 1.42
N THR A 78 -19.36 -17.21 0.78
CA THR A 78 -20.12 -16.15 1.48
C THR A 78 -21.05 -16.68 2.57
N GLU A 79 -21.75 -17.80 2.32
CA GLU A 79 -22.67 -18.39 3.30
C GLU A 79 -21.94 -18.86 4.57
N ARG A 80 -20.80 -19.52 4.40
CA ARG A 80 -19.96 -20.00 5.50
C ARG A 80 -19.38 -18.83 6.29
N VAL A 81 -18.87 -17.81 5.59
CA VAL A 81 -18.30 -16.60 6.19
C VAL A 81 -19.34 -15.87 7.04
N GLN A 82 -20.56 -15.73 6.53
CA GLN A 82 -21.65 -15.07 7.25
C GLN A 82 -22.15 -15.90 8.44
N SER A 83 -22.21 -17.23 8.30
CA SER A 83 -22.52 -18.15 9.39
C SER A 83 -21.53 -18.01 10.56
N VAL A 84 -20.23 -18.08 10.29
CA VAL A 84 -19.16 -17.90 11.30
C VAL A 84 -19.21 -16.52 11.95
N THR A 85 -19.45 -15.46 11.15
CA THR A 85 -19.60 -14.09 11.68
C THR A 85 -20.83 -13.93 12.55
N MET A 86 -21.94 -14.61 12.23
CA MET A 86 -23.15 -14.60 13.06
C MET A 86 -22.95 -15.36 14.37
N LYS A 87 -22.22 -16.49 14.36
CA LYS A 87 -21.85 -17.23 15.58
C LYS A 87 -21.08 -16.33 16.56
N LEU A 88 -20.13 -15.54 16.05
CA LEU A 88 -19.42 -14.50 16.82
C LEU A 88 -20.35 -13.38 17.32
N ARG A 89 -21.14 -12.79 16.43
CA ARG A 89 -21.98 -11.62 16.75
C ARG A 89 -23.13 -11.95 17.70
N GLY A 90 -23.71 -13.14 17.59
CA GLY A 90 -24.80 -13.61 18.43
C GLY A 90 -24.38 -13.94 19.86
N GLY A 91 -23.08 -13.85 20.19
CA GLY A 91 -22.54 -14.26 21.48
C GLY A 91 -22.65 -15.77 21.74
N ILE A 92 -23.06 -16.57 20.75
CA ILE A 92 -23.40 -18.00 20.87
C ILE A 92 -22.21 -18.86 21.30
N LEU A 93 -20.98 -18.37 21.11
CA LEU A 93 -19.76 -19.03 21.61
C LEU A 93 -19.77 -19.14 23.14
N SER A 94 -20.18 -18.08 23.82
CA SER A 94 -20.51 -18.14 25.23
C SER A 94 -21.97 -18.53 25.38
N SER A 95 -22.25 -19.62 26.07
CA SER A 95 -23.60 -20.00 26.48
C SER A 95 -24.47 -18.86 26.98
N GLY A 96 -25.79 -19.01 26.87
CA GLY A 96 -26.84 -18.03 27.23
C GLY A 96 -26.93 -17.57 28.70
N LEU A 97 -25.82 -17.56 29.43
CA LEU A 97 -25.64 -16.92 30.73
C LEU A 97 -25.07 -15.51 30.57
N ARG A 98 -25.49 -14.61 31.45
CA ARG A 98 -25.04 -13.20 31.45
C ARG A 98 -23.54 -13.11 31.74
N TRP A 99 -22.81 -12.36 30.91
CA TRP A 99 -21.38 -12.14 31.12
C TRP A 99 -21.12 -11.31 32.38
N SER A 100 -20.00 -11.58 33.07
CA SER A 100 -19.52 -10.65 34.08
C SER A 100 -19.02 -9.35 33.42
N THR A 101 -19.01 -8.25 34.17
CA THR A 101 -18.52 -6.94 33.72
C THR A 101 -17.09 -7.01 33.18
N GLU A 102 -16.24 -7.84 33.80
CA GLU A 102 -14.86 -8.08 33.35
C GLU A 102 -14.79 -8.85 32.03
N GLN A 103 -15.68 -9.82 31.79
CA GLN A 103 -15.72 -10.54 30.51
C GLN A 103 -16.20 -9.65 29.37
N GLU A 104 -17.20 -8.80 29.63
CA GLU A 104 -17.64 -7.76 28.69
C GLU A 104 -16.51 -6.77 28.39
N GLU A 105 -15.68 -6.44 29.37
CA GLU A 105 -14.50 -5.60 29.17
C GLU A 105 -13.46 -6.29 28.27
N ILE A 106 -13.17 -7.58 28.48
CA ILE A 106 -12.26 -8.36 27.62
C ILE A 106 -12.74 -8.36 26.17
N SER A 107 -14.04 -8.61 25.95
CA SER A 107 -14.62 -8.60 24.61
C SER A 107 -14.58 -7.21 23.97
N ARG A 108 -14.94 -6.16 24.74
CA ARG A 108 -14.82 -4.76 24.28
C ARG A 108 -13.37 -4.40 23.92
N ASN A 109 -12.40 -4.84 24.71
CA ASN A 109 -10.98 -4.60 24.43
C ASN A 109 -10.53 -5.34 23.17
N THR A 110 -10.97 -6.59 22.98
CA THR A 110 -10.69 -7.38 21.76
C THR A 110 -11.26 -6.68 20.52
N ASN A 111 -12.49 -6.17 20.59
CA ASN A 111 -13.09 -5.41 19.49
C ASN A 111 -12.31 -4.08 19.23
N ARG A 112 -11.90 -3.36 20.29
CA ARG A 112 -11.04 -2.18 20.15
C ARG A 112 -9.70 -2.53 19.51
N GLN A 113 -9.10 -3.67 19.85
CA GLN A 113 -7.84 -4.14 19.27
C GLN A 113 -8.01 -4.44 17.78
N ALA A 114 -9.02 -5.21 17.39
CA ALA A 114 -9.33 -5.52 15.99
C ALA A 114 -9.57 -4.25 15.16
N ARG A 115 -10.33 -3.29 15.73
CA ARG A 115 -10.58 -1.99 15.09
C ARG A 115 -9.32 -1.15 14.93
N ARG A 116 -8.49 -1.04 15.99
CA ARG A 116 -7.22 -0.28 15.93
C ARG A 116 -6.28 -0.87 14.89
N LEU A 117 -6.10 -2.20 14.88
CA LEU A 117 -5.26 -2.87 13.88
C LEU A 117 -5.79 -2.66 12.47
N SER A 118 -7.11 -2.79 12.26
CA SER A 118 -7.72 -2.57 10.95
C SER A 118 -7.52 -1.13 10.46
N ILE A 119 -7.66 -0.14 11.35
CA ILE A 119 -7.39 1.28 11.00
C ILE A 119 -5.92 1.48 10.64
N MET A 120 -4.99 0.97 11.45
CA MET A 120 -3.55 1.09 11.15
C MET A 120 -3.16 0.42 9.83
N TYR A 121 -3.70 -0.77 9.57
CA TYR A 121 -3.43 -1.50 8.33
C TYR A 121 -4.01 -0.77 7.12
N TYR A 122 -5.22 -0.22 7.25
CA TYR A 122 -5.86 0.58 6.21
C TYR A 122 -5.12 1.90 5.95
N THR A 123 -4.65 2.61 6.98
CA THR A 123 -3.92 3.87 6.80
C THR A 123 -2.59 3.65 6.09
N VAL A 124 -1.81 2.64 6.47
CA VAL A 124 -0.55 2.29 5.80
C VAL A 124 -0.76 1.93 4.33
N ALA A 125 -1.84 1.20 4.04
CA ALA A 125 -2.11 0.79 2.68
C ALA A 125 -2.64 1.94 1.80
N VAL A 126 -3.52 2.81 2.34
CA VAL A 126 -3.99 4.02 1.65
C VAL A 126 -2.83 4.98 1.36
N THR A 127 -1.95 5.23 2.34
CA THR A 127 -0.78 6.09 2.11
C THR A 127 0.14 5.50 1.05
N SER A 128 0.28 4.17 1.01
CA SER A 128 1.07 3.51 -0.02
C SER A 128 0.46 3.66 -1.41
N VAL A 129 -0.84 3.45 -1.56
CA VAL A 129 -1.57 3.61 -2.82
C VAL A 129 -1.49 5.06 -3.30
N LEU A 130 -1.70 6.02 -2.41
CA LEU A 130 -1.61 7.45 -2.73
C LEU A 130 -0.20 7.81 -3.22
N CYS A 131 0.85 7.28 -2.58
CA CYS A 131 2.23 7.49 -3.02
C CYS A 131 2.45 6.98 -4.46
N VAL A 132 1.99 5.76 -4.78
CA VAL A 132 2.10 5.19 -6.13
C VAL A 132 1.33 6.04 -7.15
N ILE A 133 0.10 6.48 -6.83
CA ILE A 133 -0.71 7.34 -7.70
C ILE A 133 -0.01 8.68 -7.96
N LEU A 134 0.51 9.34 -6.91
CA LEU A 134 1.20 10.62 -7.03
C LEU A 134 2.47 10.51 -7.89
N LEU A 135 3.18 9.39 -7.79
CA LEU A 135 4.36 9.12 -8.64
C LEU A 135 3.97 8.87 -10.09
N GLY A 136 2.89 8.11 -10.33
CA GLY A 136 2.32 7.90 -11.65
C GLY A 136 1.83 9.21 -12.30
N LEU A 137 1.21 10.08 -11.51
CA LEU A 137 0.81 11.42 -11.96
C LEU A 137 2.02 12.31 -12.28
N ARG A 138 3.06 12.27 -11.44
CA ARG A 138 4.28 13.05 -11.64
C ARG A 138 5.04 12.64 -12.91
N THR A 139 5.14 11.33 -13.17
CA THR A 139 5.79 10.80 -14.38
C THR A 139 4.98 11.17 -15.63
N SER A 140 3.66 10.98 -15.59
CA SER A 140 2.75 11.39 -16.67
C SER A 140 2.76 12.90 -16.93
N TYR A 141 2.76 13.73 -15.88
CA TYR A 141 2.82 15.20 -16.00
C TYR A 141 4.13 15.65 -16.65
N ARG A 142 5.27 15.04 -16.29
CA ARG A 142 6.56 15.35 -16.91
C ARG A 142 6.54 15.05 -18.42
N GLN A 143 6.01 13.89 -18.82
CA GLN A 143 5.82 13.55 -20.23
C GLN A 143 4.91 14.56 -20.95
N LEU A 144 3.76 14.92 -20.38
CA LEU A 144 2.86 15.94 -20.97
C LEU A 144 3.52 17.32 -21.05
N SER A 145 4.20 17.77 -20.00
CA SER A 145 4.87 19.08 -19.98
C SER A 145 6.02 19.17 -20.98
N GLY A 146 6.75 18.06 -21.20
CA GLY A 146 7.75 17.94 -22.26
C GLY A 146 7.10 18.05 -23.65
N ALA A 147 5.96 17.39 -23.86
CA ALA A 147 5.20 17.46 -25.11
C ALA A 147 4.61 18.86 -25.38
N VAL A 148 4.11 19.57 -24.36
CA VAL A 148 3.58 20.95 -24.52
C VAL A 148 4.69 21.93 -24.88
N ASN A 149 5.90 21.77 -24.32
CA ASN A 149 7.05 22.57 -24.72
C ASN A 149 7.50 22.27 -26.16
N SER A 150 7.28 21.04 -26.63
CA SER A 150 7.46 20.65 -28.04
C SER A 150 6.33 21.15 -28.96
N ALA A 151 5.09 21.30 -28.49
CA ALA A 151 3.97 21.83 -29.30
C ALA A 151 4.12 23.31 -29.69
N ASN A 152 4.99 24.07 -29.00
CA ASN A 152 5.43 25.38 -29.48
C ASN A 152 6.30 25.30 -30.77
N ALA A 153 6.61 24.10 -31.26
CA ALA A 153 7.25 23.86 -32.56
C ALA A 153 6.30 24.05 -33.77
N ASP A 154 4.99 24.27 -33.55
CA ASP A 154 4.06 24.68 -34.62
C ASP A 154 4.45 26.06 -35.22
N ALA A 155 5.20 26.86 -34.47
CA ALA A 155 5.82 28.09 -34.98
C ALA A 155 6.98 27.83 -35.96
N ASP A 156 7.61 26.66 -35.92
CA ASP A 156 8.64 26.25 -36.89
C ASP A 156 8.04 25.45 -38.05
N ALA A 157 6.99 24.66 -37.85
CA ALA A 157 6.23 24.04 -38.95
C ALA A 157 5.68 25.08 -39.94
N ASN A 158 5.10 26.19 -39.43
CA ASN A 158 4.62 27.30 -40.27
C ASN A 158 5.75 28.05 -41.00
N LYS A 159 6.94 28.19 -40.41
CA LYS A 159 8.11 28.78 -41.10
C LYS A 159 8.67 27.84 -42.17
N THR A 160 8.62 26.53 -41.92
CA THR A 160 9.11 25.50 -42.86
C THR A 160 8.20 25.43 -44.08
N MET A 161 6.88 25.51 -43.88
CA MET A 161 5.89 25.61 -44.95
C MET A 161 6.05 26.92 -45.74
N GLN A 162 6.20 28.07 -45.06
CA GLN A 162 6.45 29.36 -45.71
C GLN A 162 7.74 29.36 -46.54
N PHE A 163 8.80 28.67 -46.09
CA PHE A 163 10.05 28.54 -46.83
C PHE A 163 9.97 27.58 -48.01
N GLN A 164 9.21 26.47 -47.91
CA GLN A 164 8.98 25.55 -49.02
C GLN A 164 8.16 26.18 -50.15
N GLU A 165 7.21 27.05 -49.83
CA GLU A 165 6.36 27.71 -50.83
C GLU A 165 7.01 28.94 -51.48
N SER A 166 7.75 29.77 -50.72
CA SER A 166 8.28 31.05 -51.22
C SER A 166 9.80 31.10 -51.41
N GLY A 167 10.55 30.11 -50.89
CA GLY A 167 12.01 30.11 -50.85
C GLY A 167 12.64 31.23 -50.00
N CYS A 168 11.84 32.08 -49.34
CA CYS A 168 12.30 33.28 -48.65
C CYS A 168 11.40 33.70 -47.48
N LEU A 169 11.99 33.88 -46.29
CA LEU A 169 11.29 34.29 -45.07
C LEU A 169 11.23 35.82 -44.86
N CYS A 170 11.63 36.63 -45.84
CA CYS A 170 11.70 38.08 -45.68
C CYS A 170 10.35 38.76 -45.92
N LYS A 171 9.90 39.60 -44.98
CA LYS A 171 8.75 40.50 -45.20
C LYS A 171 9.11 41.58 -46.23
N GLY A 172 8.19 41.87 -47.16
CA GLY A 172 8.33 42.90 -48.19
C GLY A 172 8.49 44.32 -47.63
N LYS A 173 9.20 45.19 -48.38
CA LYS A 173 9.52 46.56 -47.96
C LYS A 173 8.32 47.50 -48.10
N SER A 174 7.93 48.17 -47.02
CA SER A 174 7.04 49.33 -47.03
C SER A 174 7.80 50.61 -47.36
N PRO A 175 7.20 51.61 -48.05
CA PRO A 175 7.85 52.89 -48.34
C PRO A 175 7.98 53.73 -47.07
N GLY A 176 9.22 54.03 -46.69
CA GLY A 176 9.56 54.76 -45.46
C GLY A 176 9.63 56.29 -45.62
N ARG A 177 9.37 56.99 -44.51
CA ARG A 177 9.45 58.46 -44.33
C ARG A 177 10.88 59.01 -44.54
N PRO A 178 11.06 60.22 -45.10
CA PRO A 178 12.38 60.79 -45.37
C PRO A 178 13.25 61.02 -44.11
N PRO A 179 14.59 61.01 -44.23
CA PRO A 179 15.50 61.04 -43.09
C PRO A 179 15.61 62.42 -42.44
N ARG A 180 15.67 62.42 -41.09
CA ARG A 180 15.59 63.60 -40.21
C ARG A 180 16.96 64.06 -39.65
N VAL A 181 18.08 63.58 -40.19
CA VAL A 181 19.42 63.63 -39.55
C VAL A 181 20.37 64.54 -40.33
N SER A 182 21.08 65.45 -39.65
CA SER A 182 22.04 66.38 -40.26
C SER A 182 23.42 65.74 -40.52
N GLU A 183 24.14 66.23 -41.53
CA GLU A 183 25.50 65.77 -41.91
C GLU A 183 26.50 65.86 -40.76
N GLU A 184 26.39 66.88 -39.90
CA GLU A 184 27.25 67.08 -38.73
C GLU A 184 27.11 65.93 -37.69
N GLN A 185 25.88 65.44 -37.50
CA GLN A 185 25.63 64.30 -36.61
C GLN A 185 26.24 63.01 -37.17
N VAL A 186 26.24 62.85 -38.50
CA VAL A 186 26.86 61.70 -39.18
C VAL A 186 28.36 61.68 -38.94
N ALA A 187 29.05 62.82 -39.10
CA ALA A 187 30.48 62.93 -38.87
C ALA A 187 30.88 62.60 -37.42
N ARG A 188 30.11 63.07 -36.43
CA ARG A 188 30.36 62.79 -35.01
C ARG A 188 30.19 61.31 -34.66
N ILE A 189 29.22 60.64 -35.28
CA ILE A 189 29.01 59.20 -35.11
C ILE A 189 30.13 58.41 -35.79
N SER A 190 30.56 58.79 -36.99
CA SER A 190 31.67 58.13 -37.71
C SER A 190 32.95 58.14 -36.87
N ALA A 191 33.38 59.31 -36.40
CA ALA A 191 34.59 59.46 -35.59
C ALA A 191 34.53 58.66 -34.27
N ALA A 192 33.35 58.48 -33.68
CA ALA A 192 33.18 57.71 -32.44
C ALA A 192 33.35 56.20 -32.64
N PHE A 193 32.99 55.67 -33.81
CA PHE A 193 33.10 54.26 -34.15
C PHE A 193 34.41 53.91 -34.84
N GLU A 194 35.06 54.86 -35.54
CA GLU A 194 36.45 54.74 -35.98
C GLU A 194 37.41 54.54 -34.80
N ARG A 195 37.19 55.24 -33.67
CA ARG A 195 37.98 55.05 -32.44
C ARG A 195 37.73 53.71 -31.74
N SER A 196 36.55 53.11 -31.91
CA SER A 196 36.22 51.84 -31.26
C SER A 196 35.06 51.14 -31.96
N LEU A 197 35.38 50.20 -32.85
CA LEU A 197 34.42 49.41 -33.62
C LEU A 197 33.56 48.46 -32.76
N ARG A 198 33.96 48.21 -31.51
CA ARG A 198 33.27 47.33 -30.54
C ARG A 198 32.31 48.09 -29.63
N LYS A 199 32.17 49.41 -29.80
CA LYS A 199 31.32 50.25 -28.95
C LYS A 199 29.83 49.94 -29.17
N SER A 200 29.05 49.86 -28.09
CA SER A 200 27.60 49.65 -28.21
C SER A 200 26.89 50.94 -28.61
N THR A 201 25.79 50.83 -29.37
CA THR A 201 25.01 52.00 -29.79
C THR A 201 24.38 52.74 -28.60
N ASN A 202 24.08 52.04 -27.50
CA ASN A 202 23.58 52.65 -26.26
C ASN A 202 24.67 53.45 -25.53
N ARG A 203 25.94 53.02 -25.63
CA ARG A 203 27.08 53.75 -25.07
C ARG A 203 27.40 54.97 -25.93
N ALA A 204 27.44 54.81 -27.25
CA ALA A 204 27.62 55.92 -28.19
C ALA A 204 26.50 56.97 -28.08
N SER A 205 25.25 56.54 -27.87
CA SER A 205 24.12 57.44 -27.62
C SER A 205 24.32 58.33 -26.39
N ARG A 206 24.79 57.74 -25.27
CA ARG A 206 25.09 58.48 -24.03
C ARG A 206 26.29 59.42 -24.19
N GLU A 207 27.36 58.98 -24.86
CA GLU A 207 28.58 59.78 -25.06
C GLU A 207 28.36 60.96 -26.03
N LEU A 208 27.52 60.78 -27.06
CA LEU A 208 27.29 61.81 -28.09
C LEU A 208 26.04 62.67 -27.81
N ALA A 209 25.24 62.31 -26.79
CA ALA A 209 23.91 62.87 -26.51
C ALA A 209 22.95 62.81 -27.72
N ILE A 210 23.07 61.76 -28.53
CA ILE A 210 22.21 61.51 -29.70
C ILE A 210 21.32 60.30 -29.38
N PRO A 211 20.02 60.30 -29.70
CA PRO A 211 19.15 59.14 -29.50
C PRO A 211 19.72 57.88 -30.17
N GLN A 212 19.75 56.75 -29.45
CA GLN A 212 20.29 55.50 -29.97
C GLN A 212 19.70 55.03 -31.32
N PRO A 213 18.39 55.23 -31.61
CA PRO A 213 17.84 54.89 -32.94
C PRO A 213 18.49 55.67 -34.07
N THR A 214 18.84 56.94 -33.83
CA THR A 214 19.56 57.79 -34.79
C THR A 214 20.98 57.28 -35.01
N VAL A 215 21.69 56.91 -33.93
CA VAL A 215 23.03 56.29 -34.02
C VAL A 215 22.98 55.00 -34.83
N TRP A 216 22.00 54.13 -34.58
CA TRP A 216 21.79 52.90 -35.32
C TRP A 216 21.51 53.15 -36.81
N CYS A 217 20.62 54.10 -37.12
CA CYS A 217 20.26 54.46 -38.48
C CYS A 217 21.47 55.01 -39.24
N VAL A 218 22.25 55.91 -38.64
CA VAL A 218 23.46 56.45 -39.27
C VAL A 218 24.48 55.36 -39.57
N LEU A 219 24.76 54.47 -38.61
CA LEU A 219 25.71 53.36 -38.81
C LEU A 219 25.29 52.43 -39.95
N THR A 220 24.00 52.05 -39.99
CA THR A 220 23.51 51.04 -40.95
C THR A 220 23.14 51.60 -42.32
N VAL A 221 22.61 52.82 -42.37
CA VAL A 221 22.03 53.42 -43.59
C VAL A 221 22.99 54.41 -44.25
N ARG A 222 23.74 55.21 -43.48
CA ARG A 222 24.63 56.26 -44.02
C ARG A 222 26.09 55.80 -44.12
N LEU A 223 26.58 55.11 -43.10
CA LEU A 223 27.96 54.59 -43.04
C LEU A 223 28.08 53.15 -43.56
N HIS A 224 26.95 52.51 -43.89
CA HIS A 224 26.88 51.14 -44.40
C HIS A 224 27.61 50.07 -43.56
N LEU A 225 27.75 50.31 -42.25
CA LEU A 225 28.35 49.37 -41.31
C LEU A 225 27.33 48.30 -40.89
N LYS A 226 27.77 47.05 -40.89
CA LYS A 226 26.96 45.91 -40.45
C LYS A 226 27.34 45.49 -39.04
N PRO A 227 26.35 45.17 -38.17
CA PRO A 227 26.62 44.65 -36.84
C PRO A 227 26.89 43.14 -36.90
N TYR A 228 28.14 42.74 -36.68
CA TYR A 228 28.51 41.35 -36.57
C TYR A 228 28.46 40.88 -35.11
N ARG A 229 27.79 39.75 -34.88
CA ARG A 229 27.79 39.05 -33.58
C ARG A 229 28.93 38.06 -33.56
N LEU A 230 29.62 37.97 -32.43
CA LEU A 230 30.71 37.04 -32.26
C LEU A 230 30.17 35.60 -32.28
N GLN A 231 30.43 34.86 -33.37
CA GLN A 231 30.14 33.45 -33.49
C GLN A 231 31.46 32.68 -33.48
N LEU A 232 31.72 31.96 -32.39
CA LEU A 232 32.84 31.03 -32.31
C LEU A 232 32.44 29.77 -33.07
N VAL A 233 33.03 29.58 -34.25
CA VAL A 233 32.87 28.36 -35.02
C VAL A 233 34.15 27.55 -34.87
N GLN A 234 34.04 26.24 -34.69
CA GLN A 234 35.19 25.35 -34.75
C GLN A 234 35.83 25.48 -36.14
N ALA A 235 37.13 25.75 -36.21
CA ALA A 235 37.85 25.74 -37.47
C ALA A 235 37.79 24.32 -38.06
N LEU A 236 37.10 24.17 -39.19
CA LEU A 236 36.89 22.88 -39.84
C LEU A 236 38.03 22.61 -40.82
N THR A 237 38.68 21.46 -40.66
CA THR A 237 39.58 20.93 -41.69
C THR A 237 38.75 20.26 -42.80
N ASN A 238 39.34 20.08 -43.98
CA ASN A 238 38.66 19.37 -45.07
C ASN A 238 38.35 17.91 -44.72
N ASN A 239 39.10 17.30 -43.80
CA ASN A 239 38.84 15.96 -43.30
C ASN A 239 37.59 15.91 -42.40
N ASP A 240 37.37 16.95 -41.58
CA ASP A 240 36.19 17.04 -40.70
C ASP A 240 34.88 17.13 -41.49
N LYS A 241 34.92 17.76 -42.68
CA LYS A 241 33.75 17.83 -43.58
C LYS A 241 33.35 16.43 -44.05
N ARG A 242 34.33 15.61 -44.45
CA ARG A 242 34.08 14.22 -44.91
C ARG A 242 33.48 13.38 -43.79
N LYS A 243 34.09 13.41 -42.60
CA LYS A 243 33.60 12.66 -41.43
C LYS A 243 32.20 13.06 -40.98
N ARG A 244 31.86 14.35 -41.08
CA ARG A 244 30.50 14.83 -40.77
C ARG A 244 29.47 14.32 -41.77
N MET A 245 29.84 14.24 -43.06
CA MET A 245 28.97 13.67 -44.09
C MET A 245 28.74 12.17 -43.85
N GLU A 246 29.83 11.41 -43.63
CA GLU A 246 29.76 9.97 -43.32
C GLU A 246 28.93 9.68 -42.06
N PHE A 247 29.03 10.53 -41.03
CA PHE A 247 28.20 10.44 -39.83
C PHE A 247 26.72 10.72 -40.13
N CYS A 248 26.41 11.73 -40.94
CA CYS A 248 25.04 12.04 -41.34
C CYS A 248 24.41 10.88 -42.13
N ASP A 249 25.16 10.32 -43.09
CA ASP A 249 24.70 9.18 -43.89
C ASP A 249 24.49 7.93 -43.02
N SER A 250 25.43 7.63 -42.12
CA SER A 250 25.29 6.51 -41.17
C SER A 250 24.13 6.69 -40.21
N MET A 251 23.85 7.92 -39.76
CA MET A 251 22.74 8.17 -38.85
C MET A 251 21.39 8.09 -39.55
N LEU A 252 21.30 8.50 -40.82
CA LEU A 252 20.10 8.33 -41.65
C LEU A 252 19.73 6.85 -41.83
N GLU A 253 20.73 5.96 -41.92
CA GLU A 253 20.50 4.50 -41.99
C GLU A 253 20.07 3.87 -40.65
N MET A 254 20.42 4.47 -39.50
CA MET A 254 20.09 3.96 -38.16
C MET A 254 18.73 4.46 -37.60
N MET A 255 18.07 5.40 -38.28
CA MET A 255 16.92 6.15 -37.76
C MET A 255 15.56 5.42 -37.81
N GLU A 256 15.53 4.08 -37.92
CA GLU A 256 14.27 3.37 -38.15
C GLU A 256 13.35 3.19 -36.93
N ASP A 257 13.78 3.19 -35.65
CA ASP A 257 12.82 2.79 -34.57
C ASP A 257 12.79 3.50 -33.19
N GLU A 258 13.76 4.30 -32.71
CA GLU A 258 13.59 5.03 -31.42
C GLU A 258 14.35 6.37 -31.37
N LEU A 259 13.63 7.50 -31.41
CA LEU A 259 14.23 8.83 -31.36
C LEU A 259 14.41 9.32 -29.92
N ILE A 260 15.57 9.03 -29.33
CA ILE A 260 16.00 9.62 -28.05
C ILE A 260 16.89 10.83 -28.35
N PHE A 261 16.38 12.05 -28.16
CA PHE A 261 17.22 13.24 -28.25
C PHE A 261 17.94 13.45 -26.92
N SER A 262 19.26 13.25 -26.90
CA SER A 262 20.10 13.67 -25.78
C SER A 262 20.93 14.91 -26.14
N GLY A 263 20.86 15.95 -25.31
CA GLY A 263 21.68 17.16 -25.43
C GLY A 263 22.64 17.31 -24.25
N GLU A 264 23.85 17.80 -24.52
CA GLU A 264 24.81 18.24 -23.52
C GLU A 264 24.94 19.77 -23.56
N ALA A 265 24.80 20.42 -22.41
CA ALA A 265 25.06 21.86 -22.27
C ALA A 265 26.19 22.10 -21.27
N THR A 266 27.26 22.74 -21.73
CA THR A 266 28.42 23.09 -20.91
C THR A 266 28.33 24.54 -20.42
N PHE A 267 28.30 24.74 -19.11
CA PHE A 267 28.38 26.05 -18.46
C PHE A 267 29.80 26.30 -17.96
N HIS A 268 30.48 27.31 -18.50
CA HIS A 268 31.82 27.69 -18.07
C HIS A 268 31.75 28.53 -16.78
N LEU A 269 32.52 28.16 -15.75
CA LEU A 269 32.58 28.88 -14.46
C LEU A 269 33.58 30.04 -14.49
N SER A 270 34.53 30.05 -15.42
CA SER A 270 35.36 31.22 -15.70
C SER A 270 34.52 32.21 -16.51
N GLY A 271 34.32 33.42 -15.98
CA GLY A 271 33.51 34.51 -16.54
C GLY A 271 34.02 35.06 -17.88
N THR A 272 34.26 34.19 -18.85
CA THR A 272 34.65 34.52 -20.21
C THR A 272 33.51 35.26 -20.88
N VAL A 273 33.90 36.34 -21.57
CA VAL A 273 33.11 37.31 -22.34
C VAL A 273 31.65 36.89 -22.58
N ASN A 274 30.71 37.71 -22.08
CA ASN A 274 29.30 37.58 -22.38
C ASN A 274 29.06 37.81 -23.89
N ARG A 275 29.11 36.71 -24.67
CA ARG A 275 29.07 36.69 -26.15
C ARG A 275 27.83 37.37 -26.72
N HIS A 276 26.75 37.40 -25.94
CA HIS A 276 25.48 38.04 -26.30
C HIS A 276 25.57 39.58 -26.35
N ASN A 277 26.57 40.17 -25.69
CA ASN A 277 26.72 41.63 -25.57
C ASN A 277 27.85 42.23 -26.43
N VAL A 278 28.60 41.41 -27.17
CA VAL A 278 29.66 41.89 -28.07
C VAL A 278 29.12 42.02 -29.49
N ARG A 279 29.13 43.24 -30.01
CA ARG A 279 28.86 43.54 -31.43
C ARG A 279 30.05 44.27 -32.00
N ILE A 280 30.50 43.82 -33.17
CA ILE A 280 31.58 44.45 -33.92
C ILE A 280 30.95 45.10 -35.14
N TRP A 281 31.15 46.40 -35.31
CA TRP A 281 30.70 47.12 -36.49
C TRP A 281 31.80 47.10 -37.54
N GLY A 282 31.48 46.69 -38.76
CA GLY A 282 32.44 46.65 -39.86
C GLY A 282 31.74 46.61 -41.21
N THR A 283 32.47 46.94 -42.27
CA THR A 283 32.03 46.80 -43.66
C THR A 283 32.12 45.34 -44.10
N GLU A 284 33.19 44.64 -43.72
CA GLU A 284 33.47 43.24 -44.03
C GLU A 284 33.43 42.35 -42.79
N HIS A 285 33.21 41.04 -42.99
CA HIS A 285 33.11 40.07 -41.91
C HIS A 285 34.51 39.71 -41.38
N PRO A 286 34.88 40.08 -40.13
CA PRO A 286 36.22 39.83 -39.63
C PRO A 286 36.37 38.35 -39.26
N HIS A 287 37.13 37.60 -40.06
CA HIS A 287 37.55 36.23 -39.75
C HIS A 287 38.84 36.26 -38.93
N GLU A 288 38.71 36.31 -37.60
CA GLU A 288 39.85 36.32 -36.68
C GLU A 288 39.92 34.98 -35.92
N THR A 289 41.11 34.36 -35.88
CA THR A 289 41.34 33.12 -35.13
C THR A 289 41.96 33.48 -33.78
N VAL A 290 41.35 33.04 -32.69
CA VAL A 290 41.83 33.31 -31.33
C VAL A 290 42.12 32.00 -30.62
N GLU A 291 43.34 31.84 -30.11
CA GLU A 291 43.70 30.68 -29.28
C GLU A 291 43.01 30.77 -27.91
N ARG A 292 42.40 29.66 -27.49
CA ARG A 292 41.65 29.58 -26.24
C ARG A 292 42.17 28.44 -25.38
N GLU A 293 42.31 28.70 -24.08
CA GLU A 293 42.67 27.70 -23.08
C GLU A 293 41.61 26.59 -23.02
N LYS A 294 42.07 25.33 -23.13
CA LYS A 294 41.23 24.15 -23.39
C LYS A 294 40.46 23.66 -22.15
N ASP A 295 40.97 23.92 -20.95
CA ASP A 295 40.54 23.25 -19.71
C ASP A 295 40.04 24.21 -18.61
N SER A 296 39.13 25.12 -18.96
CA SER A 296 38.42 25.93 -17.95
C SER A 296 37.45 25.09 -17.10
N PRO A 297 37.31 25.35 -15.79
CA PRO A 297 36.30 24.69 -14.96
C PRO A 297 34.89 24.91 -15.53
N LYS A 298 34.15 23.81 -15.73
CA LYS A 298 32.86 23.77 -16.42
C LYS A 298 31.89 22.79 -15.77
N VAL A 299 30.60 23.10 -15.83
CA VAL A 299 29.51 22.22 -15.40
C VAL A 299 28.82 21.70 -16.66
N ASN A 300 28.79 20.39 -16.83
CA ASN A 300 28.08 19.75 -17.93
C ASN A 300 26.71 19.26 -17.44
N VAL A 301 25.66 19.64 -18.15
CA VAL A 301 24.29 19.18 -17.92
C VAL A 301 23.87 18.30 -19.10
N PHE A 302 23.41 17.10 -18.79
CA PHE A 302 22.85 16.17 -19.76
C PHE A 302 21.32 16.15 -19.64
N CYS A 303 20.62 16.21 -20.76
CA CYS A 303 19.17 16.09 -20.84
C CYS A 303 18.79 15.15 -21.99
N ALA A 304 17.88 14.20 -21.75
CA ALA A 304 17.34 13.32 -22.78
C ALA A 304 15.80 13.43 -22.85
N VAL A 305 15.25 13.41 -24.06
CA VAL A 305 13.80 13.46 -24.33
C VAL A 305 13.43 12.27 -25.23
N SER A 306 12.38 11.53 -24.85
CA SER A 306 11.82 10.39 -25.58
C SER A 306 10.36 10.70 -26.00
N GLN A 307 9.92 10.11 -27.11
CA GLN A 307 8.66 10.38 -27.80
C GLN A 307 7.46 9.59 -27.25
N ASP A 308 7.68 8.48 -26.54
CA ASP A 308 6.60 7.57 -26.15
C ASP A 308 5.86 7.97 -24.86
N LYS A 309 4.53 8.02 -24.95
CA LYS A 309 3.65 8.19 -23.79
C LYS A 309 3.40 6.83 -23.15
N GLU A 310 4.20 6.48 -22.16
CA GLU A 310 3.93 5.30 -21.34
C GLU A 310 2.86 5.59 -20.27
N LEU A 311 1.89 4.69 -20.12
CA LEU A 311 0.95 4.73 -18.99
C LEU A 311 1.70 4.45 -17.66
N PRO A 312 1.22 4.98 -16.51
CA PRO A 312 1.87 4.80 -15.20
C PRO A 312 2.13 3.35 -14.81
N LEU A 313 1.23 2.45 -15.21
CA LEU A 313 1.38 1.02 -15.06
C LEU A 313 1.54 0.41 -16.44
N LYS A 314 2.63 -0.34 -16.63
CA LYS A 314 2.83 -1.17 -17.83
C LYS A 314 1.78 -2.28 -17.84
N ALA A 315 0.91 -2.23 -18.82
CA ALA A 315 -0.16 -3.20 -19.05
C ALA A 315 -0.53 -3.17 -20.54
N TRP A 316 -0.81 -4.33 -21.10
CA TRP A 316 -1.20 -4.45 -22.48
C TRP A 316 -2.69 -4.15 -22.64
N TYR A 317 -3.02 -3.30 -23.61
CA TYR A 317 -4.38 -2.97 -23.98
C TYR A 317 -4.61 -3.19 -25.48
N PRO A 318 -5.80 -3.62 -25.90
CA PRO A 318 -6.15 -3.83 -27.31
C PRO A 318 -6.40 -2.52 -28.07
N VAL A 319 -6.12 -1.36 -27.47
CA VAL A 319 -6.35 -0.04 -28.05
C VAL A 319 -5.02 0.72 -28.11
N ASP A 320 -4.85 1.52 -29.17
CA ASP A 320 -3.65 2.37 -29.31
C ASP A 320 -3.65 3.48 -28.25
N THR A 321 -2.74 3.37 -27.28
CA THR A 321 -2.57 4.31 -26.17
C THR A 321 -1.81 5.57 -26.55
N GLN A 322 -1.29 5.68 -27.77
CA GLN A 322 -0.65 6.91 -28.25
C GLN A 322 -1.70 7.98 -28.60
N GLN A 323 -2.91 7.57 -28.96
CA GLN A 323 -4.03 8.48 -29.18
C GLN A 323 -4.50 9.13 -27.87
N PRO A 324 -4.71 10.47 -27.83
CA PRO A 324 -4.98 11.20 -26.59
C PRO A 324 -6.29 10.78 -25.91
N GLY A 325 -7.33 10.43 -26.68
CA GLY A 325 -8.62 9.97 -26.13
C GLY A 325 -8.51 8.60 -25.45
N ASN A 326 -7.85 7.64 -26.12
CA ASN A 326 -7.63 6.30 -25.58
C ASN A 326 -6.70 6.32 -24.36
N TYR A 327 -5.64 7.14 -24.41
CA TYR A 327 -4.74 7.35 -23.27
C TYR A 327 -5.52 7.81 -22.04
N LEU A 328 -6.36 8.84 -22.17
CA LEU A 328 -7.15 9.37 -21.05
C LEU A 328 -8.11 8.31 -20.49
N LEU A 329 -8.78 7.55 -21.36
CA LEU A 329 -9.69 6.48 -20.96
C LEU A 329 -8.95 5.38 -20.18
N MET A 330 -7.82 4.89 -20.70
CA MET A 330 -7.02 3.85 -20.06
C MET A 330 -6.38 4.35 -18.76
N PHE A 331 -5.98 5.62 -18.70
CA PHE A 331 -5.47 6.25 -17.49
C PHE A 331 -6.53 6.30 -16.38
N ILE A 332 -7.77 6.69 -16.70
CA ILE A 332 -8.90 6.69 -15.74
C ILE A 332 -9.20 5.25 -15.28
N PHE A 333 -9.20 4.29 -16.20
CA PHE A 333 -9.38 2.88 -15.87
C PHE A 333 -8.30 2.39 -14.88
N GLN A 334 -7.03 2.68 -15.14
CA GLN A 334 -5.93 2.34 -14.22
C GLN A 334 -6.10 3.02 -12.86
N LEU A 335 -6.52 4.28 -12.80
CA LEU A 335 -6.76 4.98 -11.55
C LEU A 335 -7.85 4.29 -10.70
N ILE A 336 -8.93 3.84 -11.34
CA ILE A 336 -10.00 3.06 -10.68
C ILE A 336 -9.43 1.75 -10.15
N VAL A 337 -8.69 0.99 -10.95
CA VAL A 337 -8.17 -0.32 -10.55
C VAL A 337 -7.12 -0.21 -9.44
N VAL A 338 -6.20 0.75 -9.52
CA VAL A 338 -5.19 1.02 -8.48
C VAL A 338 -5.83 1.43 -7.16
N THR A 339 -7.01 2.03 -7.21
CA THR A 339 -7.77 2.35 -5.99
C THR A 339 -8.53 1.13 -5.48
N VAL A 340 -9.29 0.44 -6.34
CA VAL A 340 -10.19 -0.66 -5.92
C VAL A 340 -9.44 -1.93 -5.55
N GLY A 341 -8.43 -2.34 -6.34
CA GLY A 341 -7.72 -3.62 -6.15
C GLY A 341 -7.07 -3.75 -4.77
N PRO A 342 -6.23 -2.80 -4.34
CA PRO A 342 -5.69 -2.80 -2.99
C PRO A 342 -6.78 -2.78 -1.91
N MET A 343 -7.88 -2.03 -2.09
CA MET A 343 -8.97 -1.99 -1.12
C MET A 343 -9.68 -3.34 -0.93
N VAL A 344 -9.80 -4.15 -1.99
CA VAL A 344 -10.27 -5.55 -1.90
C VAL A 344 -9.33 -6.32 -0.98
N ASN A 345 -8.03 -6.27 -1.30
CA ASN A 345 -6.98 -7.02 -0.60
C ASN A 345 -6.92 -6.67 0.89
N ILE A 346 -6.87 -5.37 1.19
CA ILE A 346 -6.85 -4.82 2.56
C ILE A 346 -8.11 -5.19 3.30
N GLY A 347 -9.26 -5.08 2.63
CA GLY A 347 -10.53 -5.51 3.19
C GLY A 347 -10.43 -6.95 3.65
N THR A 348 -10.12 -7.88 2.73
CA THR A 348 -10.12 -9.32 3.02
C THR A 348 -9.16 -9.68 4.15
N ASP A 349 -7.98 -9.05 4.17
CA ASP A 349 -6.97 -9.29 5.20
C ASP A 349 -7.45 -8.81 6.57
N THR A 350 -7.95 -7.59 6.67
CA THR A 350 -8.45 -7.03 7.94
C THR A 350 -9.64 -7.80 8.50
N PHE A 351 -10.51 -8.32 7.63
CA PHE A 351 -11.60 -9.18 8.04
C PHE A 351 -11.10 -10.49 8.65
N LEU A 352 -10.20 -11.20 7.97
CA LEU A 352 -9.64 -12.45 8.49
C LEU A 352 -8.83 -12.24 9.77
N MET A 353 -7.98 -11.20 9.81
CA MET A 353 -7.26 -10.82 11.03
C MET A 353 -8.21 -10.55 12.19
N SER A 354 -9.36 -9.89 11.94
CA SER A 354 -10.37 -9.64 12.96
C SER A 354 -10.98 -10.95 13.50
N LEU A 355 -11.31 -11.91 12.63
CA LEU A 355 -11.81 -13.23 13.04
C LEU A 355 -10.80 -13.98 13.93
N MET A 356 -9.51 -13.91 13.62
CA MET A 356 -8.44 -14.49 14.42
C MET A 356 -8.29 -13.79 15.78
N ILE A 357 -8.33 -12.45 15.81
CA ILE A 357 -8.29 -11.67 17.05
C ILE A 357 -9.46 -12.01 17.98
N HIS A 358 -10.66 -12.15 17.41
CA HIS A 358 -11.83 -12.56 18.17
C HIS A 358 -11.71 -14.00 18.70
N ALA A 359 -11.12 -14.93 17.93
CA ALA A 359 -10.78 -16.27 18.42
C ALA A 359 -9.92 -16.21 19.69
N CYS A 360 -8.85 -15.40 19.66
CA CYS A 360 -7.99 -15.19 20.82
C CYS A 360 -8.73 -14.52 21.99
N GLY A 361 -9.64 -13.59 21.70
CA GLY A 361 -10.50 -12.95 22.69
C GLY A 361 -11.38 -13.94 23.44
N GLU A 362 -12.01 -14.87 22.73
CA GLU A 362 -12.85 -15.92 23.32
C GLU A 362 -12.07 -16.83 24.25
N PHE A 363 -10.84 -17.21 23.90
CA PHE A 363 -9.95 -17.93 24.82
C PHE A 363 -9.64 -17.14 26.08
N ARG A 364 -9.44 -15.81 25.99
CA ARG A 364 -9.23 -14.96 27.17
C ARG A 364 -10.47 -14.89 28.05
N VAL A 365 -11.66 -14.83 27.45
CA VAL A 365 -12.93 -14.91 28.17
C VAL A 365 -13.07 -16.27 28.88
N LEU A 366 -12.77 -17.38 28.21
CA LEU A 366 -12.75 -18.72 28.79
C LEU A 366 -11.75 -18.85 29.95
N LYS A 367 -10.55 -18.26 29.83
CA LYS A 367 -9.58 -18.30 30.93
C LYS A 367 -10.06 -17.53 32.15
N LYS A 368 -10.63 -16.33 31.95
CA LYS A 368 -11.23 -15.57 33.06
C LYS A 368 -12.38 -16.34 33.71
N SER A 369 -13.19 -17.00 32.87
CA SER A 369 -14.29 -17.88 33.25
C SER A 369 -13.88 -19.03 34.17
N LEU A 370 -12.75 -19.67 33.86
CA LEU A 370 -12.18 -20.76 34.65
C LEU A 370 -11.59 -20.27 35.99
N ARG A 371 -11.01 -19.06 36.03
CA ARG A 371 -10.49 -18.48 37.28
C ARG A 371 -11.59 -18.09 38.27
N SER A 372 -12.74 -17.64 37.78
CA SER A 372 -13.85 -17.15 38.61
C SER A 372 -14.97 -18.18 38.83
N LEU A 373 -14.70 -19.49 38.69
CA LEU A 373 -15.70 -20.56 38.83
C LEU A 373 -16.53 -20.47 40.12
N LYS A 374 -15.90 -20.17 41.26
CA LYS A 374 -16.61 -20.03 42.56
C LYS A 374 -17.56 -18.82 42.57
N GLN A 375 -17.11 -17.67 42.09
CA GLN A 375 -17.95 -16.46 42.00
C GLN A 375 -19.11 -16.66 41.01
N ARG A 376 -18.88 -17.38 39.92
CA ARG A 376 -19.91 -17.73 38.94
C ARG A 376 -20.93 -18.71 39.46
N ALA A 377 -20.47 -19.71 40.23
CA ALA A 377 -21.37 -20.59 40.93
C ALA A 377 -22.32 -19.78 41.79
N VAL A 378 -21.83 -18.79 42.55
CA VAL A 378 -22.65 -17.86 43.36
C VAL A 378 -23.64 -17.05 42.50
N GLN A 379 -23.22 -16.46 41.38
CA GLN A 379 -24.11 -15.70 40.48
C GLN A 379 -25.28 -16.54 39.93
N LEU A 380 -25.05 -17.82 39.65
CA LEU A 380 -26.11 -18.75 39.27
C LEU A 380 -27.20 -18.90 40.36
N GLN A 381 -26.91 -18.63 41.66
CA GLN A 381 -27.96 -18.58 42.69
C GLN A 381 -28.90 -17.45 42.40
N ASP A 382 -28.35 -16.24 42.21
CA ASP A 382 -29.13 -15.02 42.21
C ASP A 382 -30.05 -15.00 40.98
N GLU A 383 -29.59 -15.57 39.85
CA GLU A 383 -30.41 -15.81 38.67
C GLU A 383 -31.49 -16.89 38.92
N ASP A 384 -31.14 -18.09 39.39
CA ASP A 384 -32.15 -19.14 39.67
C ASP A 384 -33.18 -18.67 40.72
N THR A 385 -32.76 -17.87 41.71
CA THR A 385 -33.63 -17.34 42.76
C THR A 385 -34.50 -16.19 42.26
N SER A 386 -34.02 -15.34 41.35
CA SER A 386 -34.83 -14.29 40.72
C SER A 386 -35.83 -14.84 39.71
N ILE A 387 -35.44 -15.87 38.94
CA ILE A 387 -36.35 -16.63 38.09
C ILE A 387 -37.41 -17.32 38.97
N ARG A 388 -37.02 -18.02 40.04
CA ARG A 388 -38.00 -18.61 40.98
C ARG A 388 -38.92 -17.57 41.61
N ARG A 389 -38.45 -16.37 41.95
CA ARG A 389 -39.30 -15.31 42.51
C ARG A 389 -40.31 -14.78 41.48
N THR A 390 -39.92 -14.64 40.21
CA THR A 390 -40.83 -14.22 39.14
C THR A 390 -41.84 -15.33 38.79
N THR A 391 -41.41 -16.59 38.67
CA THR A 391 -42.32 -17.74 38.48
C THR A 391 -43.23 -17.94 39.69
N SER A 392 -42.69 -17.88 40.91
CA SER A 392 -43.47 -17.97 42.15
C SER A 392 -44.45 -16.82 42.30
N SER A 393 -44.16 -15.61 41.82
CA SER A 393 -45.14 -14.51 41.85
C SER A 393 -46.32 -14.76 40.90
N HIS A 394 -46.05 -15.39 39.75
CA HIS A 394 -47.08 -15.87 38.82
C HIS A 394 -47.88 -17.04 39.42
N ASP A 395 -47.21 -18.04 40.02
CA ASP A 395 -47.85 -19.17 40.69
C ASP A 395 -48.55 -18.77 42.00
N MET A 396 -48.11 -17.72 42.70
CA MET A 396 -48.84 -17.15 43.84
C MET A 396 -50.13 -16.49 43.39
N SER A 397 -50.16 -15.87 42.22
CA SER A 397 -51.39 -15.30 41.66
C SER A 397 -52.40 -16.41 41.31
N LEU A 398 -51.95 -17.51 40.69
CA LEU A 398 -52.76 -18.69 40.38
C LEU A 398 -53.18 -19.48 41.62
N SER A 399 -52.27 -19.69 42.58
CA SER A 399 -52.56 -20.40 43.83
C SER A 399 -53.35 -19.55 44.83
N ASN A 400 -53.34 -18.21 44.75
CA ASN A 400 -54.28 -17.36 45.51
C ASN A 400 -55.70 -17.37 44.90
N LEU A 401 -55.81 -17.64 43.59
CA LEU A 401 -57.08 -17.94 42.92
C LEU A 401 -57.62 -19.32 43.36
N VAL A 402 -56.76 -20.34 43.47
CA VAL A 402 -57.14 -21.70 43.93
C VAL A 402 -57.32 -21.78 45.46
N ARG A 403 -56.50 -21.08 46.27
CA ARG A 403 -56.67 -20.99 47.74
C ARG A 403 -57.91 -20.20 48.17
N ARG A 404 -58.52 -19.43 47.26
CA ARG A 404 -59.82 -18.80 47.53
C ARG A 404 -60.95 -19.83 47.59
N GLU A 405 -60.79 -20.99 46.96
CA GLU A 405 -61.75 -22.11 47.06
C GLU A 405 -61.42 -23.07 48.22
N GLU A 406 -60.14 -23.26 48.58
CA GLU A 406 -59.76 -24.25 49.61
C GLU A 406 -59.77 -23.74 51.07
N ARG A 407 -59.83 -22.42 51.32
CA ARG A 407 -59.87 -21.86 52.69
C ARG A 407 -61.20 -22.05 53.43
N SER A 408 -62.15 -22.76 52.83
CA SER A 408 -63.42 -23.16 53.48
C SER A 408 -63.29 -24.45 54.31
N ILE A 409 -62.16 -25.17 54.24
CA ILE A 409 -62.00 -26.48 54.89
C ILE A 409 -60.61 -26.58 55.54
N ALA A 410 -60.58 -27.03 56.79
CA ALA A 410 -59.40 -27.34 57.60
C ALA A 410 -58.71 -26.17 58.31
N ALA A 411 -59.43 -25.60 59.29
CA ALA A 411 -58.84 -25.32 60.59
C ALA A 411 -58.88 -26.60 61.45
N LEU A 412 -57.82 -26.85 62.24
CA LEU A 412 -57.68 -27.72 63.43
C LEU A 412 -56.58 -28.81 63.36
N GLY A 413 -55.70 -28.78 64.36
CA GLY A 413 -54.68 -29.81 64.70
C GLY A 413 -53.24 -29.24 64.68
N ALA A 414 -52.71 -28.66 65.76
CA ALA A 414 -51.99 -29.32 66.90
C ALA A 414 -50.77 -30.15 66.44
N SER A 415 -49.61 -30.21 67.10
CA SER A 415 -48.95 -29.60 68.26
C SER A 415 -47.49 -30.13 68.23
N CYS A 416 -46.58 -29.49 68.98
CA CYS A 416 -45.28 -30.00 69.44
C CYS A 416 -44.22 -30.47 68.42
N ALA A 417 -43.15 -29.66 68.29
CA ALA A 417 -41.82 -30.18 67.98
C ALA A 417 -40.77 -29.47 68.86
N LEU A 418 -40.05 -30.25 69.67
CA LEU A 418 -38.92 -29.84 70.51
C LEU A 418 -37.75 -29.33 69.66
N PRO A 419 -36.90 -28.40 70.18
CA PRO A 419 -35.80 -27.83 69.42
C PRO A 419 -34.56 -28.73 69.47
N LEU A 420 -34.32 -29.52 68.41
CA LEU A 420 -33.01 -30.07 68.07
C LEU A 420 -32.20 -28.97 67.34
N GLY A 421 -31.55 -28.09 68.11
CA GLY A 421 -30.90 -26.87 67.62
C GLY A 421 -29.50 -27.04 67.01
N GLU A 422 -28.74 -28.06 67.40
CA GLU A 422 -27.33 -28.21 66.98
C GLU A 422 -27.12 -29.16 65.79
N THR A 423 -27.93 -30.20 65.62
CA THR A 423 -27.83 -31.11 64.47
C THR A 423 -28.46 -30.54 63.20
N ARG A 424 -29.30 -29.51 63.33
CA ARG A 424 -29.97 -28.85 62.21
C ARG A 424 -29.04 -27.89 61.46
N THR A 425 -28.18 -27.18 62.18
CA THR A 425 -27.22 -26.22 61.61
C THR A 425 -26.09 -26.92 60.84
N GLU A 426 -25.54 -28.03 61.34
CA GLU A 426 -24.55 -28.84 60.61
C GLU A 426 -25.12 -29.46 59.32
N ASN A 427 -26.34 -30.01 59.39
CA ASN A 427 -27.02 -30.56 58.22
C ASN A 427 -27.38 -29.48 57.18
N GLU A 428 -27.72 -28.27 57.62
CA GLU A 428 -27.96 -27.12 56.73
C GLU A 428 -26.66 -26.61 56.09
N LEU A 429 -25.54 -26.61 56.83
CA LEU A 429 -24.22 -26.25 56.32
C LEU A 429 -23.71 -27.28 55.28
N LEU A 430 -23.88 -28.58 55.55
CA LEU A 430 -23.55 -29.67 54.63
C LEU A 430 -24.40 -29.61 53.36
N LYS A 431 -25.70 -29.34 53.48
CA LYS A 431 -26.60 -29.11 52.32
C LYS A 431 -26.19 -27.89 51.51
N SER A 432 -25.81 -26.79 52.17
CA SER A 432 -25.32 -25.58 51.52
C SER A 432 -24.02 -25.84 50.74
N LYS A 433 -23.07 -26.56 51.33
CA LYS A 433 -21.81 -26.96 50.70
C LYS A 433 -22.04 -27.87 49.48
N ALA A 434 -22.87 -28.90 49.62
CA ALA A 434 -23.21 -29.80 48.51
C ALA A 434 -23.94 -29.08 47.35
N SER A 435 -24.81 -28.12 47.68
CA SER A 435 -25.48 -27.26 46.69
C SER A 435 -24.49 -26.36 45.94
N LEU A 436 -23.51 -25.79 46.65
CA LEU A 436 -22.45 -24.97 46.05
C LEU A 436 -21.56 -25.79 45.12
N ASP A 437 -21.13 -26.99 45.53
CA ASP A 437 -20.30 -27.89 44.73
C ASP A 437 -21.00 -28.31 43.42
N SER A 438 -22.30 -28.61 43.49
CA SER A 438 -23.13 -28.92 42.31
C SER A 438 -23.17 -27.74 41.32
N ARG A 439 -23.21 -26.50 41.82
CA ARG A 439 -23.24 -25.29 40.98
C ARG A 439 -21.88 -24.95 40.38
N ILE A 440 -20.80 -25.15 41.14
CA ILE A 440 -19.44 -25.04 40.62
C ILE A 440 -19.24 -26.05 39.47
N GLN A 441 -19.75 -27.27 39.62
CA GLN A 441 -19.73 -28.28 38.56
C GLN A 441 -20.53 -27.85 37.33
N LYS A 442 -21.74 -27.29 37.49
CA LYS A 442 -22.51 -26.72 36.36
C LYS A 442 -21.74 -25.61 35.64
N ALA A 443 -21.11 -24.69 36.39
CA ALA A 443 -20.30 -23.62 35.82
C ALA A 443 -19.07 -24.15 35.06
N LEU A 444 -18.47 -25.26 35.52
CA LEU A 444 -17.37 -25.92 34.81
C LEU A 444 -17.85 -26.56 33.51
N VAL A 445 -18.98 -27.29 33.52
CA VAL A 445 -19.57 -27.86 32.30
C VAL A 445 -19.85 -26.77 31.26
N GLU A 446 -20.24 -25.58 31.72
CA GLU A 446 -20.44 -24.44 30.84
C GLU A 446 -19.13 -23.95 30.19
N CYS A 447 -18.06 -23.85 30.98
CA CYS A 447 -16.73 -23.53 30.45
C CYS A 447 -16.24 -24.59 29.45
N ILE A 448 -16.53 -25.87 29.69
CA ILE A 448 -16.20 -26.96 28.77
C ILE A 448 -16.95 -26.78 27.44
N ARG A 449 -18.23 -26.46 27.49
CA ARG A 449 -19.03 -26.20 26.28
C ARG A 449 -18.51 -25.00 25.51
N HIS A 450 -18.18 -23.90 26.20
CA HIS A 450 -17.54 -22.72 25.57
C HIS A 450 -16.21 -23.09 24.90
N HIS A 451 -15.36 -23.86 25.58
CA HIS A 451 -14.09 -24.34 25.00
C HIS A 451 -14.31 -25.18 23.73
N GLN A 452 -15.30 -26.09 23.74
CA GLN A 452 -15.67 -26.87 22.57
C GLN A 452 -16.14 -25.99 21.40
N GLN A 453 -16.96 -24.96 21.68
CA GLN A 453 -17.41 -24.03 20.65
C GLN A 453 -16.25 -23.21 20.06
N ILE A 454 -15.28 -22.80 20.88
CA ILE A 454 -14.07 -22.10 20.40
C ILE A 454 -13.25 -23.02 19.49
N ILE A 455 -13.05 -24.27 19.88
CA ILE A 455 -12.31 -25.26 19.07
C ILE A 455 -13.02 -25.47 17.73
N LEU A 456 -14.34 -25.65 17.73
CA LEU A 456 -15.13 -25.80 16.51
C LEU A 456 -15.04 -24.56 15.62
N TYR A 457 -15.09 -23.37 16.21
CA TYR A 457 -14.93 -22.11 15.49
C TYR A 457 -13.55 -21.97 14.85
N VAL A 458 -12.47 -22.33 15.55
CA VAL A 458 -11.13 -22.29 14.97
C VAL A 458 -10.94 -23.36 13.90
N SER A 459 -11.56 -24.54 14.05
CA SER A 459 -11.59 -25.57 13.00
C SER A 459 -12.34 -25.06 11.76
N ASP A 460 -13.49 -24.41 11.95
CA ASP A 460 -14.25 -23.77 10.86
C ASP A 460 -13.37 -22.71 10.16
N LEU A 461 -12.62 -21.89 10.90
CA LEU A 461 -11.68 -20.91 10.33
C LEU A 461 -10.55 -21.56 9.53
N GLU A 462 -9.97 -22.66 10.03
CA GLU A 462 -8.88 -23.38 9.38
C GLU A 462 -9.35 -23.98 8.05
N ASP A 463 -10.44 -24.75 8.06
CA ASP A 463 -10.99 -25.36 6.85
C ASP A 463 -11.46 -24.31 5.83
N MET A 464 -11.91 -23.15 6.30
CA MET A 464 -12.33 -22.06 5.43
C MET A 464 -11.17 -21.30 4.83
N PHE A 465 -10.09 -20.99 5.56
CA PHE A 465 -9.09 -20.04 5.06
C PHE A 465 -7.72 -20.66 4.77
N SER A 466 -7.50 -21.95 5.08
CA SER A 466 -6.19 -22.60 4.90
C SER A 466 -5.67 -22.50 3.46
N SER A 467 -6.50 -22.78 2.44
CA SER A 467 -6.08 -22.68 1.03
C SER A 467 -5.83 -21.24 0.57
N MET A 468 -6.67 -20.28 1.01
CA MET A 468 -6.49 -18.87 0.71
C MET A 468 -5.18 -18.34 1.31
N MET A 469 -4.86 -18.74 2.54
CA MET A 469 -3.63 -18.35 3.22
C MET A 469 -2.38 -18.92 2.55
N PHE A 470 -2.44 -20.13 2.00
CA PHE A 470 -1.34 -20.68 1.20
C PHE A 470 -1.01 -19.81 -0.01
N ILE A 471 -2.02 -19.48 -0.83
CA ILE A 471 -1.84 -18.62 -2.01
C ILE A 471 -1.34 -17.23 -1.59
N GLN A 472 -1.86 -16.71 -0.48
CA GLN A 472 -1.46 -15.42 0.06
C GLN A 472 0.02 -15.36 0.43
N PHE A 473 0.52 -16.35 1.18
CA PHE A 473 1.94 -16.39 1.55
C PHE A 473 2.85 -16.64 0.35
N LEU A 474 2.44 -17.50 -0.61
CA LEU A 474 3.17 -17.69 -1.86
C LEU A 474 3.31 -16.36 -2.64
N SER A 475 2.21 -15.60 -2.75
CA SER A 475 2.22 -14.28 -3.40
C SER A 475 3.06 -13.25 -2.62
N ILE A 476 3.02 -13.26 -1.28
CA ILE A 476 3.89 -12.39 -0.46
C ILE A 476 5.36 -12.72 -0.69
N SER A 477 5.74 -14.01 -0.66
CA SER A 477 7.12 -14.44 -0.89
C SER A 477 7.62 -14.02 -2.27
N LEU A 478 6.82 -14.25 -3.32
CA LEU A 478 7.17 -13.83 -4.68
C LEU A 478 7.35 -12.31 -4.77
N ARG A 479 6.44 -11.52 -4.19
CA ARG A 479 6.52 -10.05 -4.20
C ARG A 479 7.73 -9.50 -3.44
N ILE A 480 8.06 -10.10 -2.29
CA ILE A 480 9.27 -9.72 -1.53
C ILE A 480 10.52 -10.00 -2.35
N CYS A 481 10.61 -11.18 -2.97
CA CYS A 481 11.74 -11.55 -3.83
C CYS A 481 11.88 -10.59 -5.02
N LEU A 482 10.79 -10.29 -5.72
CA LEU A 482 10.78 -9.37 -6.86
C LEU A 482 11.16 -7.93 -6.46
N MET A 483 10.67 -7.42 -5.33
CA MET A 483 11.04 -6.08 -4.85
C MET A 483 12.49 -5.99 -4.42
N ILE A 484 13.01 -7.01 -3.73
CA ILE A 484 14.44 -7.07 -3.39
C ILE A 484 15.27 -7.08 -4.68
N PHE A 485 14.87 -7.84 -5.68
CA PHE A 485 15.53 -7.89 -6.99
C PHE A 485 15.52 -6.53 -7.71
N LEU A 486 14.37 -5.85 -7.75
CA LEU A 486 14.25 -4.52 -8.35
C LEU A 486 15.14 -3.50 -7.64
N ILE A 487 15.12 -3.47 -6.31
CA ILE A 487 15.99 -2.58 -5.51
C ILE A 487 17.48 -2.82 -5.82
N THR A 488 17.87 -4.06 -6.13
CA THR A 488 19.27 -4.37 -6.48
C THR A 488 19.64 -4.02 -7.92
N LEU A 489 18.71 -4.11 -8.86
CA LEU A 489 18.94 -3.74 -10.25
C LEU A 489 19.00 -2.23 -10.42
N THR A 490 18.04 -1.52 -9.82
CA THR A 490 17.96 -0.07 -9.91
C THR A 490 18.92 0.56 -8.90
N GLY A 491 20.14 0.86 -9.32
CA GLY A 491 21.15 1.60 -8.55
C GLY A 491 20.82 3.08 -8.33
N ASP A 492 19.62 3.51 -8.71
CA ASP A 492 19.17 4.90 -8.66
C ASP A 492 18.92 5.36 -7.23
N LYS A 493 19.52 6.50 -6.85
CA LYS A 493 19.32 7.15 -5.54
C LYS A 493 18.07 8.04 -5.49
N GLY A 494 17.14 7.83 -6.41
CA GLY A 494 15.99 8.71 -6.65
C GLY A 494 14.72 8.34 -5.88
N LEU A 495 13.65 9.08 -6.14
CA LEU A 495 12.33 8.88 -5.52
C LEU A 495 11.74 7.49 -5.81
N ALA A 496 12.08 6.87 -6.95
CA ALA A 496 11.67 5.51 -7.30
C ALA A 496 12.19 4.44 -6.32
N GLN A 497 13.40 4.62 -5.79
CA GLN A 497 13.99 3.68 -4.83
C GLN A 497 13.23 3.70 -3.49
N LEU A 498 12.81 4.90 -3.05
CA LEU A 498 11.95 5.04 -1.87
C LEU A 498 10.62 4.33 -2.06
N THR A 499 10.04 4.37 -3.27
CA THR A 499 8.82 3.63 -3.61
C THR A 499 9.02 2.13 -3.49
N TYR A 500 10.11 1.58 -4.02
CA TYR A 500 10.39 0.14 -3.89
C TYR A 500 10.57 -0.30 -2.44
N PHE A 501 11.27 0.50 -1.61
CA PHE A 501 11.37 0.23 -0.17
C PHE A 501 10.01 0.27 0.53
N GLN A 502 9.16 1.23 0.18
CA GLN A 502 7.80 1.33 0.70
C GLN A 502 6.95 0.10 0.30
N LEU A 503 7.00 -0.31 -0.97
CA LEU A 503 6.27 -1.50 -1.47
C LEU A 503 6.77 -2.81 -0.83
N LEU A 504 8.08 -2.91 -0.58
CA LEU A 504 8.67 -4.01 0.19
C LEU A 504 8.12 -4.02 1.63
N PHE A 505 8.10 -2.87 2.31
CA PHE A 505 7.59 -2.75 3.66
C PHE A 505 6.10 -3.13 3.77
N VAL A 506 5.27 -2.69 2.82
CA VAL A 506 3.85 -3.07 2.76
C VAL A 506 3.68 -4.57 2.53
N SER A 507 4.50 -5.18 1.65
CA SER A 507 4.46 -6.62 1.39
C SER A 507 4.79 -7.44 2.65
N PHE A 508 5.71 -6.96 3.48
CA PHE A 508 6.06 -7.58 4.77
C PHE A 508 4.93 -7.44 5.80
N LEU A 509 4.39 -6.23 5.97
CA LEU A 509 3.27 -5.96 6.88
C LEU A 509 2.01 -6.73 6.54
N GLN A 510 1.86 -7.16 5.29
CA GLN A 510 0.73 -7.97 4.89
C GLN A 510 0.78 -9.42 5.41
N GLY A 511 1.95 -9.99 5.63
CA GLY A 511 2.11 -11.35 6.16
C GLY A 511 2.17 -11.42 7.69
N LEU A 512 2.85 -10.45 8.30
CA LEU A 512 3.19 -10.47 9.73
C LEU A 512 2.00 -10.67 10.68
N PRO A 513 0.85 -9.97 10.55
CA PRO A 513 -0.24 -10.10 11.52
C PRO A 513 -0.88 -11.49 11.50
N PHE A 514 -0.91 -12.19 10.36
CA PHE A 514 -1.45 -13.54 10.29
C PHE A 514 -0.60 -14.53 11.11
N CYS A 515 0.72 -14.46 10.96
CA CYS A 515 1.66 -15.27 11.74
C CYS A 515 1.66 -14.87 13.22
N TRP A 516 1.53 -13.57 13.53
CA TRP A 516 1.42 -13.08 14.90
C TRP A 516 0.18 -13.66 15.59
N TYR A 517 -1.00 -13.50 14.99
CA TYR A 517 -2.24 -13.99 15.60
C TYR A 517 -2.41 -15.51 15.49
N GLY A 518 -1.73 -16.19 14.55
CA GLY A 518 -1.64 -17.66 14.53
C GLY A 518 -0.83 -18.21 15.71
N SER A 519 0.34 -17.60 16.00
CA SER A 519 1.13 -17.92 17.19
C SER A 519 0.40 -17.56 18.48
N GLU A 520 -0.22 -16.37 18.54
CA GLU A 520 -1.01 -15.96 19.70
C GLU A 520 -2.17 -16.91 19.97
N LEU A 521 -2.88 -17.37 18.93
CA LEU A 521 -3.98 -18.33 19.08
C LEU A 521 -3.50 -19.66 19.68
N THR A 522 -2.37 -20.16 19.18
CA THR A 522 -1.71 -21.38 19.70
C THR A 522 -1.36 -21.19 21.19
N TYR A 523 -0.74 -20.06 21.53
CA TYR A 523 -0.37 -19.71 22.90
C TYR A 523 -1.61 -19.59 23.82
N GLN A 524 -2.68 -18.96 23.34
CA GLN A 524 -3.92 -18.81 24.11
C GLN A 524 -4.55 -20.18 24.40
N ASN A 525 -4.54 -21.11 23.45
CA ASN A 525 -5.01 -22.49 23.64
C ASN A 525 -4.21 -23.23 24.73
N GLU A 526 -2.88 -23.26 24.63
CA GLU A 526 -2.01 -23.95 25.60
C GLU A 526 -2.14 -23.35 27.01
N SER A 527 -2.28 -22.02 27.10
CA SER A 527 -2.41 -21.33 28.38
C SER A 527 -3.70 -21.66 29.15
N VAL A 528 -4.71 -22.27 28.51
CA VAL A 528 -5.92 -22.76 29.20
C VAL A 528 -5.54 -23.83 30.23
N ALA A 529 -4.63 -24.75 29.90
CA ALA A 529 -4.16 -25.77 30.82
C ALA A 529 -3.51 -25.16 32.06
N ARG A 530 -2.69 -24.10 31.87
CA ARG A 530 -2.05 -23.36 32.97
C ARG A 530 -3.07 -22.72 33.89
N VAL A 531 -4.12 -22.13 33.34
CA VAL A 531 -5.19 -21.50 34.12
C VAL A 531 -6.02 -22.53 34.91
N VAL A 532 -6.27 -23.71 34.34
CA VAL A 532 -6.93 -24.79 35.08
C VAL A 532 -6.10 -25.20 36.31
N PHE A 533 -4.77 -25.25 36.17
CA PHE A 533 -3.88 -25.59 37.29
C PHE A 533 -3.90 -24.54 38.41
N GLU A 534 -4.17 -23.27 38.10
CA GLU A 534 -4.32 -22.18 39.09
C GLU A 534 -5.61 -22.28 39.91
N THR A 535 -6.57 -23.14 39.54
CA THR A 535 -7.80 -23.33 40.31
C THR A 535 -7.55 -24.16 41.58
N PRO A 536 -8.33 -24.01 42.66
CA PRO A 536 -8.18 -24.79 43.90
C PRO A 536 -8.67 -26.24 43.72
N TRP A 537 -8.05 -26.99 42.81
CA TRP A 537 -8.47 -28.33 42.40
C TRP A 537 -8.17 -29.42 43.45
N LEU A 538 -7.22 -29.18 44.35
CA LEU A 538 -6.83 -30.10 45.44
C LEU A 538 -7.93 -30.30 46.48
N GLU A 539 -8.78 -29.29 46.69
CA GLU A 539 -9.90 -29.34 47.65
C GLU A 539 -11.21 -29.76 47.00
N ALA A 540 -11.23 -29.87 45.66
CA ALA A 540 -12.44 -30.14 44.90
C ALA A 540 -12.81 -31.64 44.89
N SER A 541 -14.08 -31.93 44.56
CA SER A 541 -14.60 -33.30 44.46
C SER A 541 -13.89 -34.14 43.39
N LEU A 542 -13.90 -35.47 43.54
CA LEU A 542 -13.24 -36.38 42.62
C LEU A 542 -13.80 -36.29 41.18
N HIS A 543 -15.10 -36.05 41.04
CA HIS A 543 -15.74 -35.80 39.75
C HIS A 543 -15.22 -34.49 39.11
N PHE A 544 -15.11 -33.42 39.89
CA PHE A 544 -14.59 -32.13 39.41
C PHE A 544 -13.14 -32.26 38.92
N ARG A 545 -12.28 -32.96 39.68
CA ARG A 545 -10.88 -33.23 39.26
C ARG A 545 -10.80 -33.99 37.94
N ARG A 546 -11.66 -34.99 37.73
CA ARG A 546 -11.74 -35.74 36.46
C ARG A 546 -12.10 -34.85 35.27
N LEU A 547 -13.08 -33.96 35.43
CA LEU A 547 -13.45 -33.00 34.39
C LEU A 547 -12.30 -32.02 34.07
N LEU A 548 -11.61 -31.52 35.10
CA LEU A 548 -10.44 -30.65 34.88
C LEU A 548 -9.31 -31.36 34.14
N MET A 549 -9.03 -32.63 34.44
CA MET A 549 -8.04 -33.41 33.70
C MET A 549 -8.38 -33.50 32.21
N ILE A 550 -9.65 -33.72 31.85
CA ILE A 550 -10.08 -33.73 30.45
C ILE A 550 -9.83 -32.38 29.77
N VAL A 551 -10.11 -31.27 30.46
CA VAL A 551 -9.83 -29.92 29.95
C VAL A 551 -8.34 -29.71 29.72
N VAL A 552 -7.49 -30.14 30.66
CA VAL A 552 -6.04 -30.03 30.54
C VAL A 552 -5.51 -30.85 29.36
N ILE A 553 -5.90 -32.13 29.26
CA ILE A 553 -5.51 -33.00 28.15
C ILE A 553 -5.92 -32.38 26.81
N ARG A 554 -7.15 -31.84 26.72
CA ARG A 554 -7.61 -31.21 25.49
C ARG A 554 -6.87 -29.91 25.17
N ALA A 555 -6.59 -29.07 26.16
CA ALA A 555 -5.87 -27.81 25.99
C ALA A 555 -4.39 -28.01 25.60
N GLN A 556 -3.78 -29.13 26.01
CA GLN A 556 -2.43 -29.52 25.61
C GLN A 556 -2.35 -30.01 24.16
N THR A 557 -3.47 -30.40 23.56
CA THR A 557 -3.53 -30.64 22.11
C THR A 557 -3.52 -29.30 21.40
N THR A 558 -2.43 -29.00 20.71
CA THR A 558 -2.21 -27.71 20.07
C THR A 558 -3.25 -27.44 18.98
N LEU A 559 -3.68 -26.19 18.91
CA LEU A 559 -4.64 -25.71 17.93
C LEU A 559 -3.91 -24.76 16.98
N HIS A 560 -3.56 -25.27 15.81
CA HIS A 560 -2.79 -24.53 14.81
C HIS A 560 -3.65 -24.15 13.62
N LEU A 561 -3.45 -22.94 13.11
CA LEU A 561 -3.94 -22.56 11.79
C LEU A 561 -2.86 -22.85 10.76
N THR A 562 -3.20 -23.59 9.71
CA THR A 562 -2.26 -23.99 8.66
C THR A 562 -2.46 -23.18 7.39
N GLY A 563 -1.40 -23.03 6.60
CA GLY A 563 -1.47 -22.60 5.21
C GLY A 563 -1.47 -23.81 4.29
N GLY A 564 -2.60 -24.08 3.63
CA GLY A 564 -2.77 -25.17 2.66
C GLY A 564 -2.53 -26.56 3.25
N LYS A 565 -2.63 -26.72 4.58
CA LYS A 565 -2.25 -27.93 5.33
C LYS A 565 -0.78 -28.35 5.16
N ILE A 566 0.08 -27.45 4.66
CA ILE A 566 1.51 -27.70 4.39
C ILE A 566 2.39 -27.17 5.52
N TYR A 567 2.09 -25.98 6.04
CA TYR A 567 2.87 -25.35 7.10
C TYR A 567 1.97 -24.67 8.13
N ILE A 568 2.50 -24.48 9.34
CA ILE A 568 1.81 -23.80 10.45
C ILE A 568 2.05 -22.29 10.33
N MET A 569 0.99 -21.48 10.43
CA MET A 569 1.11 -20.02 10.47
C MET A 569 1.63 -19.56 11.83
N SER A 570 2.94 -19.43 11.94
CA SER A 570 3.64 -19.03 13.17
C SER A 570 4.63 -17.89 12.91
N LEU A 571 5.01 -17.19 13.98
CA LEU A 571 6.06 -16.17 13.88
C LEU A 571 7.41 -16.77 13.42
N GLU A 572 7.69 -18.02 13.81
CA GLU A 572 8.90 -18.76 13.42
C GLU A 572 8.95 -19.02 11.90
N THR A 573 7.83 -19.45 11.31
CA THR A 573 7.75 -19.66 9.85
C THR A 573 7.91 -18.34 9.09
N PHE A 574 7.33 -17.25 9.60
CA PHE A 574 7.50 -15.93 9.00
C PHE A 574 8.94 -15.43 9.07
N GLN A 575 9.63 -15.64 10.20
CA GLN A 575 11.05 -15.32 10.35
C GLN A 575 11.91 -16.15 9.38
N ALA A 576 11.67 -17.45 9.27
CA ALA A 576 12.40 -18.33 8.35
C ALA A 576 12.26 -17.90 6.88
N VAL A 577 11.04 -17.59 6.43
CA VAL A 577 10.77 -17.09 5.06
C VAL A 577 11.47 -15.75 4.83
N SER A 578 11.36 -14.83 5.79
CA SER A 578 11.99 -13.51 5.69
C SER A 578 13.51 -13.63 5.58
N ILE A 579 14.14 -14.43 6.45
CA ILE A 579 15.57 -14.68 6.43
C ILE A 579 15.99 -15.33 5.11
N PHE A 580 15.22 -16.27 4.58
CA PHE A 580 15.51 -16.90 3.29
C PHE A 580 15.54 -15.86 2.16
N CYS A 581 14.51 -15.01 2.05
CA CYS A 581 14.44 -13.94 1.05
C CYS A 581 15.63 -12.96 1.16
N PHE A 582 16.03 -12.58 2.38
CA PHE A 582 17.20 -11.72 2.59
C PHE A 582 18.55 -12.45 2.39
N ARG A 583 18.64 -13.75 2.65
CA ARG A 583 19.86 -14.55 2.39
C ARG A 583 20.13 -14.74 0.90
N CYS A 584 19.07 -14.85 0.07
CA CYS A 584 19.20 -14.86 -1.38
C CYS A 584 19.95 -13.61 -1.90
N ARG A 585 19.79 -12.46 -1.24
CA ARG A 585 20.60 -11.25 -1.51
C ARG A 585 22.06 -11.41 -1.10
N TRP A 586 22.34 -11.86 0.14
CA TRP A 586 23.71 -11.92 0.66
C TRP A 586 24.62 -12.86 -0.15
N ARG A 587 24.09 -14.03 -0.57
CA ARG A 587 24.89 -15.01 -1.33
C ARG A 587 25.30 -14.49 -2.72
N ARG A 588 24.53 -13.57 -3.32
CA ARG A 588 24.85 -12.94 -4.61
C ARG A 588 25.85 -11.79 -4.47
N GLN A 589 25.73 -10.99 -3.40
CA GLN A 589 26.66 -9.89 -3.11
C GLN A 589 28.05 -10.42 -2.69
N SER A 590 28.11 -11.57 -2.01
CA SER A 590 29.36 -12.27 -1.67
C SER A 590 30.12 -12.83 -2.88
N GLN A 591 29.45 -13.11 -4.01
CA GLN A 591 30.14 -13.51 -5.24
C GLN A 591 30.71 -12.30 -6.01
N SER A 592 30.08 -11.13 -5.91
CA SER A 592 30.57 -9.88 -6.50
C SER A 592 31.60 -9.15 -5.64
N MET A 593 31.60 -9.32 -4.32
CA MET A 593 32.54 -8.69 -3.39
C MET A 593 33.73 -9.59 -3.02
N LYS A 594 34.35 -10.27 -4.00
CA LYS A 594 35.69 -10.87 -3.82
C LYS A 594 36.83 -9.82 -3.74
N GLY A 595 36.51 -8.55 -3.47
CA GLY A 595 37.49 -7.45 -3.52
C GLY A 595 37.46 -6.44 -2.37
N THR A 596 36.50 -6.46 -1.45
CA THR A 596 36.47 -5.46 -0.35
C THR A 596 35.91 -6.06 0.94
N MET A 597 36.82 -6.47 1.82
CA MET A 597 36.57 -6.64 3.25
C MET A 597 36.09 -5.31 3.83
N TRP A 598 34.88 -5.26 4.37
CA TRP A 598 34.54 -4.56 5.62
C TRP A 598 33.22 -5.16 6.12
N THR A 599 33.35 -6.16 6.98
CA THR A 599 32.28 -6.75 7.79
C THR A 599 31.96 -5.81 8.95
N GLY A 600 30.71 -5.34 9.04
CA GLY A 600 30.28 -4.54 10.19
C GLY A 600 28.77 -4.36 10.25
N CYS A 601 28.16 -5.03 11.23
CA CYS A 601 26.85 -4.71 11.82
C CYS A 601 25.59 -5.02 10.99
N ILE A 602 25.07 -6.23 11.16
CA ILE A 602 23.70 -6.56 11.63
C ILE A 602 23.70 -8.09 11.84
N TRP A 603 24.20 -8.52 12.99
CA TRP A 603 24.00 -9.85 13.54
C TRP A 603 23.48 -9.63 14.97
N LEU A 604 22.18 -9.43 15.09
CA LEU A 604 21.51 -9.62 16.38
C LEU A 604 21.40 -11.13 16.58
N ARG A 605 22.49 -11.66 17.15
CA ARG A 605 22.65 -13.01 17.66
C ARG A 605 21.75 -13.14 18.89
N ILE A 606 20.49 -13.55 18.71
CA ILE A 606 19.70 -14.16 19.78
C ILE A 606 20.12 -15.63 19.78
N GLU A 607 21.25 -15.89 20.41
CA GLU A 607 21.67 -17.23 20.81
C GLU A 607 20.98 -17.45 22.16
N THR A 608 19.87 -18.16 22.14
CA THR A 608 19.25 -18.72 23.34
C THR A 608 20.29 -19.59 24.02
N SER A 609 20.69 -19.16 25.22
CA SER A 609 21.58 -19.87 26.12
C SER A 609 20.93 -21.17 26.61
N ASP A 610 20.92 -22.20 25.77
CA ASP A 610 20.81 -23.59 26.20
C ASP A 610 22.21 -24.17 26.33
N ARG A 611 22.89 -23.87 27.44
CA ARG A 611 23.97 -24.71 27.98
C ARG A 611 24.00 -24.64 29.51
N LEU A 612 23.60 -25.77 30.08
CA LEU A 612 24.11 -26.42 31.30
C LEU A 612 23.56 -25.94 32.66
N LEU A 613 22.89 -26.90 33.31
CA LEU A 613 22.80 -27.20 34.75
C LEU A 613 22.29 -26.12 35.71
#